data_AF-A0A131Z1Q2-F1
#
_entry.id   AF-A0A131Z1Q2-F1
#
_cell.length_a   1.000
_cell.length_b   1.000
_cell.length_c   1.000
_cell.angle_alpha   90.00
_cell.angle_beta   90.00
_cell.angle_gamma   90.00
#
_symmetry.space_group_name_H-M   'P 1'
#
loop_
_entity.id
_entity.type
_entity.pdbx_description
1 polymer ?
#
loop_
_entity_poly.entity_id
_entity_poly.type
_entity_poly.pdbx_seq_one_letter_code
_entity_poly.pdbx_strand_id
1 'polypeptide(L)'
;MFRVWLSFRDLSTKVSFPSRPKRLSGYNLFVKTIWPSLKQENPGKDFQKVAFIAAKKWKAVDEHTKQLYANEARDIMAQQEKQYNEYLSSLNIEEIMATGQKAKHLHLRTKNRRLEAKLRQLKKPRLPRSAYAFFCIEARQPNQKLTEEAKVLAEKWKALSESEKQVYQRRAEEDKRRYNDDMIDWEMCMQQSGNSEILQKYFQERNTVEYVKKHLVKRLTQCEESLGG
;
A
#
# COMPACT_ATOMS: atom_id res chain seq x y z
N MET A 1 17.70 23.54 -0.20
CA MET A 1 17.69 22.49 -1.25
C MET A 1 17.07 21.21 -0.67
N PHE A 2 15.76 21.05 -0.85
CA PHE A 2 14.98 20.01 -0.18
C PHE A 2 15.25 18.62 -0.76
N ARG A 3 15.78 17.73 0.09
CA ARG A 3 15.88 16.28 -0.16
C ARG A 3 14.48 15.67 -0.11
N VAL A 4 13.66 15.86 -1.15
CA VAL A 4 12.44 15.08 -1.37
C VAL A 4 12.83 13.74 -2.01
N TRP A 5 13.60 12.94 -1.28
CA TRP A 5 13.92 11.55 -1.59
C TRP A 5 12.83 10.66 -0.99
N LEU A 6 11.58 10.82 -1.45
CA LEU A 6 10.69 9.67 -1.46
C LEU A 6 11.18 8.77 -2.59
N SER A 7 11.45 7.51 -2.27
CA SER A 7 11.94 6.50 -3.21
C SER A 7 11.01 6.40 -4.43
N PHE A 8 11.29 7.20 -5.46
CA PHE A 8 10.65 7.20 -6.78
C PHE A 8 10.68 5.81 -7.45
N ARG A 9 11.56 4.92 -6.98
CA ARG A 9 11.66 3.52 -7.39
C ARG A 9 10.36 2.74 -7.17
N ASP A 10 9.54 3.10 -6.18
CA ASP A 10 8.29 2.38 -5.87
C ASP A 10 7.07 2.95 -6.62
N LEU A 11 7.15 4.22 -7.03
CA LEU A 11 6.12 4.91 -7.84
C LEU A 11 6.14 4.48 -9.32
N SER A 12 7.30 4.06 -9.82
CA SER A 12 7.54 3.66 -11.21
C SER A 12 6.75 2.43 -11.67
N THR A 13 6.24 1.60 -10.77
CA THR A 13 5.59 0.32 -11.15
C THR A 13 4.11 0.43 -11.48
N LYS A 14 3.44 1.55 -11.17
CA LYS A 14 1.98 1.69 -11.33
C LYS A 14 1.50 2.97 -12.01
N VAL A 15 2.39 3.94 -12.20
CA VAL A 15 2.14 5.14 -13.01
C VAL A 15 3.21 5.15 -14.09
N SER A 16 2.83 5.50 -15.32
CA SER A 16 3.74 5.67 -16.47
C SER A 16 4.70 6.84 -16.25
N PHE A 17 5.55 6.71 -15.24
CA PHE A 17 6.58 7.65 -14.90
C PHE A 17 7.90 7.08 -15.43
N PRO A 18 8.59 7.77 -16.34
CA PRO A 18 9.88 7.32 -16.82
C PRO A 18 10.82 7.22 -15.62
N SER A 19 11.41 6.04 -15.43
CA SER A 19 12.39 5.83 -14.37
C SER A 19 13.66 6.60 -14.69
N ARG A 20 14.34 7.13 -13.66
CA ARG A 20 15.65 7.75 -13.79
C ARG A 20 16.57 6.88 -14.68
N PRO A 21 17.28 7.47 -15.67
CA PRO A 21 18.24 6.74 -16.49
C PRO A 21 19.21 5.91 -15.63
N LYS A 22 19.33 4.63 -15.96
CA LYS A 22 20.29 3.72 -15.28
C LYS A 22 21.68 4.01 -15.79
N ARG A 23 22.69 3.97 -14.90
CA ARG A 23 24.08 4.20 -15.27
C ARG A 23 24.50 3.27 -16.41
N LEU A 24 25.05 3.86 -17.47
CA LEU A 24 25.63 3.15 -18.61
C LEU A 24 27.15 3.24 -18.54
N SER A 25 27.83 2.09 -18.55
CA SER A 25 29.29 2.04 -18.69
C SER A 25 29.69 1.71 -20.13
N GLY A 26 30.96 1.97 -20.48
CA GLY A 26 31.51 1.56 -21.78
C GLY A 26 31.36 0.06 -22.05
N TYR A 27 31.51 -0.78 -21.02
CA TYR A 27 31.22 -2.21 -21.13
C TYR A 27 29.76 -2.50 -21.48
N ASN A 28 28.81 -1.80 -20.86
CA ASN A 28 27.38 -2.02 -21.15
C ASN A 28 27.04 -1.63 -22.59
N LEU A 29 27.64 -0.55 -23.09
CA LEU A 29 27.46 -0.11 -24.46
C LEU A 29 28.09 -1.09 -25.44
N PHE A 30 29.32 -1.52 -25.19
CA PHE A 30 30.00 -2.57 -25.96
C PHE A 30 29.20 -3.87 -26.01
N VAL A 31 28.72 -4.36 -24.87
CA VAL A 31 27.88 -5.56 -24.86
C VAL A 31 26.64 -5.33 -25.69
N LYS A 32 25.97 -4.17 -25.57
CA LYS A 32 24.77 -3.84 -26.35
C LYS A 32 25.04 -3.88 -27.86
N THR A 33 26.21 -3.44 -28.33
CA THR A 33 26.53 -3.46 -29.76
C THR A 33 26.80 -4.87 -30.29
N ILE A 34 27.51 -5.71 -29.53
CA ILE A 34 27.90 -7.06 -30.00
C ILE A 34 26.86 -8.15 -29.67
N TRP A 35 25.90 -7.87 -28.79
CA TRP A 35 24.94 -8.85 -28.30
C TRP A 35 24.07 -9.49 -29.39
N PRO A 36 23.56 -8.76 -30.41
CA PRO A 36 22.82 -9.36 -31.51
C PRO A 36 23.63 -10.41 -32.28
N SER A 37 24.88 -10.07 -32.65
CA SER A 37 25.78 -10.99 -33.37
C SER A 37 26.13 -12.20 -32.50
N LEU A 38 26.41 -11.99 -31.20
CA LEU A 38 26.69 -13.09 -30.28
C LEU A 38 25.52 -14.07 -30.12
N LYS A 39 24.28 -13.57 -30.11
CA LYS A 39 23.09 -14.42 -30.08
C LYS A 39 22.91 -15.22 -31.36
N GLN A 40 23.19 -14.61 -32.51
CA GLN A 40 23.10 -15.26 -33.81
C GLN A 40 24.16 -16.36 -33.99
N GLU A 41 25.39 -16.13 -33.53
CA GLU A 41 26.48 -17.11 -33.56
C GLU A 41 26.29 -18.25 -32.53
N ASN A 42 25.43 -18.06 -31.54
CA ASN A 42 25.23 -19.00 -30.44
C ASN A 42 23.74 -19.33 -30.21
N PRO A 43 23.03 -19.84 -31.24
CA PRO A 43 21.62 -20.20 -31.09
C PRO A 43 21.49 -21.34 -30.06
N GLY A 44 20.51 -21.23 -29.17
CA GLY A 44 20.21 -22.27 -28.17
C GLY A 44 21.18 -22.38 -26.98
N LYS A 45 22.25 -21.57 -26.90
CA LYS A 45 23.12 -21.53 -25.72
C LYS A 45 22.47 -20.75 -24.57
N ASP A 46 22.79 -21.16 -23.35
CA ASP A 46 22.37 -20.46 -22.14
C ASP A 46 22.90 -19.01 -22.09
N PHE A 47 22.06 -18.10 -21.59
CA PHE A 47 22.34 -16.67 -21.49
C PHE A 47 23.65 -16.39 -20.76
N GLN A 48 23.94 -17.11 -19.66
CA GLN A 48 25.14 -16.89 -18.86
C GLN A 48 26.40 -17.24 -19.65
N LYS A 49 26.35 -18.31 -20.45
CA LYS A 49 27.46 -18.72 -21.34
C LYS A 49 27.74 -17.68 -22.42
N VAL A 50 26.71 -17.09 -23.02
CA VAL A 50 26.87 -16.02 -24.03
C VAL A 50 27.38 -14.72 -23.39
N ALA A 51 26.89 -14.36 -22.20
CA ALA A 51 27.40 -13.23 -21.44
C ALA A 51 28.89 -13.38 -21.05
N PHE A 52 29.31 -14.59 -20.69
CA PHE A 52 30.72 -14.88 -20.43
C PHE A 52 31.60 -14.68 -21.68
N ILE A 53 31.12 -15.06 -22.86
CA ILE A 53 31.81 -14.80 -24.13
C ILE A 53 31.95 -13.29 -24.38
N ALA A 54 30.90 -12.51 -24.14
CA ALA A 54 30.94 -11.05 -24.26
C ALA A 54 31.96 -10.41 -23.31
N ALA A 55 32.01 -10.87 -22.05
CA ALA A 55 32.99 -10.41 -21.07
C ALA A 55 34.43 -10.77 -21.47
N LYS A 56 34.67 -11.97 -22.01
CA LYS A 56 35.97 -12.38 -22.55
C LYS A 56 36.38 -11.51 -23.73
N LYS A 57 35.45 -11.22 -24.66
CA LYS A 57 35.70 -10.30 -25.79
C LYS A 57 36.08 -8.92 -25.26
N TRP A 58 35.33 -8.34 -24.31
CA TRP A 58 35.65 -7.03 -23.72
C TRP A 58 37.03 -6.98 -23.05
N LYS A 59 37.43 -8.03 -22.33
CA LYS A 59 38.74 -8.09 -21.69
C LYS A 59 39.89 -8.03 -22.71
N ALA A 60 39.68 -8.60 -23.90
CA ALA A 60 40.65 -8.63 -25.00
C ALA A 60 40.65 -7.34 -25.86
N VAL A 61 39.68 -6.45 -25.69
CA VAL A 61 39.67 -5.15 -26.39
C VAL A 61 40.82 -4.27 -25.90
N ASP A 62 41.41 -3.52 -26.81
CA ASP A 62 42.47 -2.54 -26.53
C ASP A 62 41.98 -1.38 -25.66
N GLU A 63 42.90 -0.75 -24.94
CA GLU A 63 42.54 0.31 -23.98
C GLU A 63 41.95 1.55 -24.68
N HIS A 64 42.42 1.86 -25.89
CA HIS A 64 41.91 2.99 -26.66
C HIS A 64 40.43 2.80 -27.04
N THR A 65 40.07 1.63 -27.57
CA THR A 65 38.67 1.29 -27.87
C THR A 65 37.79 1.24 -26.62
N LYS A 66 38.30 0.74 -25.48
CA LYS A 66 37.57 0.82 -24.21
C LYS A 66 37.28 2.26 -23.81
N GLN A 67 38.24 3.16 -24.01
CA GLN A 67 38.08 4.58 -23.72
C GLN A 67 37.05 5.25 -24.64
N LEU A 68 36.99 4.87 -25.93
CA LEU A 68 35.95 5.34 -26.86
C LEU A 68 34.54 5.00 -26.35
N TYR A 69 34.32 3.73 -25.99
CA TYR A 69 33.04 3.31 -25.41
C TYR A 69 32.72 3.99 -24.08
N ALA A 70 33.74 4.27 -23.26
CA ALA A 70 33.56 5.01 -22.00
C ALA A 70 33.12 6.45 -22.24
N ASN A 71 33.69 7.13 -23.25
CA ASN A 71 33.29 8.47 -23.65
C ASN A 71 31.88 8.50 -24.24
N GLU A 72 31.58 7.59 -25.17
CA GLU A 72 30.25 7.48 -25.77
C GLU A 72 29.17 7.16 -24.73
N ALA A 73 29.45 6.27 -23.78
CA ALA A 73 28.54 6.00 -22.67
C ALA A 73 28.29 7.23 -21.81
N ARG A 74 29.31 8.08 -21.60
CA ARG A 74 29.18 9.35 -20.86
C ARG A 74 28.27 10.32 -21.61
N ASP A 75 28.44 10.46 -22.92
CA ASP A 75 27.66 11.38 -23.75
C ASP A 75 26.19 10.94 -23.84
N ILE A 76 25.95 9.64 -24.04
CA ILE A 76 24.59 9.06 -24.00
C ILE A 76 23.93 9.31 -22.64
N MET A 77 24.67 9.12 -21.55
CA MET A 77 24.15 9.40 -20.21
C MET A 77 23.82 10.88 -20.01
N ALA A 78 24.66 11.78 -20.50
CA ALA A 78 24.41 13.23 -20.42
C ALA A 78 23.15 13.62 -21.20
N GLN A 79 22.95 13.06 -22.39
CA GLN A 79 21.74 13.29 -23.19
C GLN A 79 20.48 12.73 -22.51
N GLN A 80 20.55 11.51 -21.97
CA GLN A 80 19.42 10.90 -21.25
C GLN A 80 19.07 11.68 -19.98
N GLU A 81 20.07 12.18 -19.26
CA GLU A 81 19.85 13.02 -18.08
C GLU A 81 19.23 14.37 -18.46
N LYS A 82 19.67 14.99 -19.55
CA LYS A 82 19.07 16.22 -20.09
C LYS A 82 17.59 16.00 -20.42
N GLN A 83 17.27 14.98 -21.21
CA GLN A 83 15.89 14.65 -21.57
C GLN A 83 15.03 14.33 -20.34
N TYR A 84 15.60 13.61 -19.37
CA TYR A 84 14.91 13.31 -18.12
C TYR A 84 14.63 14.58 -17.30
N ASN A 85 15.58 15.51 -17.23
CA ASN A 85 15.40 16.77 -16.52
C ASN A 85 14.38 17.69 -17.22
N GLU A 86 14.42 17.78 -18.55
CA GLU A 86 13.40 18.51 -19.32
C GLU A 86 12.00 17.93 -19.10
N TYR A 87 11.88 16.60 -19.12
CA TYR A 87 10.65 15.92 -18.76
C TYR A 87 10.20 16.28 -17.33
N LEU A 88 11.10 16.22 -16.33
CA LEU A 88 10.77 16.61 -14.96
C LEU A 88 10.32 18.07 -14.85
N SER A 89 10.95 18.98 -15.58
CA SER A 89 10.57 20.40 -15.63
C SER A 89 9.23 20.64 -16.32
N SER A 90 8.83 19.75 -17.25
CA SER A 90 7.52 19.81 -17.90
C SER A 90 6.37 19.30 -17.03
N LEU A 91 6.67 18.65 -15.90
CA LEU A 91 5.65 18.06 -15.04
C LEU A 91 5.02 19.08 -14.09
N ASN A 92 3.71 18.96 -13.92
CA ASN A 92 2.97 19.68 -12.90
C ASN A 92 3.24 19.06 -11.51
N ILE A 93 3.81 19.85 -10.61
CA ILE A 93 4.14 19.45 -9.23
C ILE A 93 2.91 18.94 -8.47
N GLU A 94 1.74 19.52 -8.70
CA GLU A 94 0.49 19.10 -8.05
C GLU A 94 0.05 17.71 -8.48
N GLU A 95 0.19 17.38 -9.77
CA GLU A 95 -0.14 16.06 -10.30
C GLU A 95 0.84 14.99 -9.81
N ILE A 96 2.14 15.32 -9.69
CA ILE A 96 3.16 14.44 -9.11
C ILE A 96 2.87 14.18 -7.63
N MET A 97 2.54 15.22 -6.87
CA MET A 97 2.19 15.06 -5.46
C MET A 97 0.91 14.26 -5.30
N ALA A 98 -0.12 14.52 -6.11
CA ALA A 98 -1.38 13.79 -6.07
C ALA A 98 -1.20 12.31 -6.47
N THR A 99 -0.40 11.99 -7.49
CA THR A 99 -0.06 10.61 -7.86
C THR A 99 0.78 9.92 -6.80
N GLY A 100 1.75 10.62 -6.22
CA GLY A 100 2.55 10.17 -5.07
C GLY A 100 1.69 9.84 -3.85
N GLN A 101 0.75 10.72 -3.51
CA GLN A 101 -0.23 10.50 -2.44
C GLN A 101 -1.13 9.29 -2.75
N LYS A 102 -1.68 9.19 -3.97
CA LYS A 102 -2.51 8.05 -4.40
C LYS A 102 -1.74 6.72 -4.27
N ALA A 103 -0.49 6.68 -4.68
CA ALA A 103 0.36 5.49 -4.54
C ALA A 103 0.66 5.16 -3.06
N LYS A 104 0.94 6.16 -2.23
CA LYS A 104 1.09 6.00 -0.77
C LYS A 104 -0.19 5.43 -0.15
N HIS A 105 -1.35 5.98 -0.49
CA HIS A 105 -2.65 5.48 -0.05
C HIS A 105 -2.89 4.03 -0.48
N LEU A 106 -2.54 3.67 -1.73
CA LEU A 106 -2.66 2.30 -2.22
C LEU A 106 -1.71 1.34 -1.50
N HIS A 107 -0.46 1.74 -1.24
CA HIS A 107 0.51 0.97 -0.48
C HIS A 107 0.00 0.73 0.95
N LEU A 108 -0.41 1.79 1.66
CA LEU A 108 -0.96 1.70 3.01
C LEU A 108 -2.21 0.82 3.05
N ARG A 109 -3.14 0.95 2.08
CA ARG A 109 -4.32 0.07 1.97
C ARG A 109 -3.92 -1.40 1.82
N THR A 110 -2.91 -1.68 1.01
CA THR A 110 -2.41 -3.06 0.79
C THR A 110 -1.74 -3.60 2.05
N LYS A 111 -0.89 -2.79 2.71
CA LYS A 111 -0.22 -3.13 3.97
C LYS A 111 -1.25 -3.42 5.07
N ASN A 112 -2.22 -2.53 5.26
CA ASN A 112 -3.28 -2.69 6.26
C ASN A 112 -4.14 -3.93 5.97
N ARG A 113 -4.45 -4.21 4.69
CA ARG A 113 -5.18 -5.44 4.31
C ARG A 113 -4.42 -6.70 4.70
N ARG A 114 -3.10 -6.72 4.53
CA ARG A 114 -2.24 -7.85 4.93
C ARG A 114 -2.19 -7.99 6.45
N LEU A 115 -2.06 -6.88 7.17
CA LEU A 115 -2.09 -6.90 8.64
C LEU A 115 -3.44 -7.43 9.14
N GLU A 116 -4.56 -6.92 8.65
CA GLU A 116 -5.91 -7.39 9.02
C GLU A 116 -6.15 -8.86 8.64
N ALA A 117 -5.59 -9.34 7.52
CA ALA A 117 -5.62 -10.77 7.19
C ALA A 117 -4.86 -11.60 8.23
N LYS A 118 -3.67 -11.17 8.65
CA LYS A 118 -2.88 -11.83 9.69
C LYS A 118 -3.59 -11.81 11.05
N LEU A 119 -4.18 -10.69 11.43
CA LEU A 119 -4.96 -10.57 12.67
C LEU A 119 -6.17 -11.51 12.67
N ARG A 120 -6.84 -11.67 11.53
CA ARG A 120 -7.93 -12.66 11.39
C ARG A 120 -7.47 -14.10 11.53
N GLN A 121 -6.32 -14.45 10.94
CA GLN A 121 -5.71 -15.78 11.13
C GLN A 121 -5.36 -16.04 12.60
N LEU A 122 -4.93 -15.00 13.30
CA LEU A 122 -4.66 -15.04 14.74
C LEU A 122 -5.92 -14.93 15.59
N LYS A 123 -7.11 -15.14 15.01
CA LYS A 123 -8.42 -15.14 15.70
C LYS A 123 -8.69 -13.88 16.52
N LYS A 124 -8.23 -12.72 16.05
CA LYS A 124 -8.53 -11.44 16.68
C LYS A 124 -10.05 -11.29 16.91
N PRO A 125 -10.48 -10.92 18.13
CA PRO A 125 -11.88 -10.68 18.45
C PRO A 125 -12.53 -9.70 17.48
N ARG A 126 -13.74 -10.02 17.03
CA ARG A 126 -14.52 -9.14 16.16
C ARG A 126 -15.07 -7.99 16.99
N LEU A 127 -15.03 -6.79 16.41
CA LEU A 127 -15.56 -5.56 17.00
C LEU A 127 -16.96 -5.76 17.59
N PRO A 128 -17.28 -5.05 18.69
CA PRO A 128 -18.60 -5.16 19.30
C PRO A 128 -19.65 -4.62 18.35
N ARG A 129 -20.79 -5.30 18.30
CA ARG A 129 -21.95 -4.92 17.50
C ARG A 129 -22.73 -3.81 18.22
N SER A 130 -23.24 -2.87 17.44
CA SER A 130 -24.17 -1.86 17.95
C SER A 130 -25.58 -2.43 18.08
N ALA A 131 -26.44 -1.74 18.83
CA ALA A 131 -27.86 -2.08 18.95
C ALA A 131 -28.55 -2.21 17.58
N TYR A 132 -28.28 -1.24 16.70
CA TYR A 132 -28.76 -1.28 15.31
C TYR A 132 -28.25 -2.50 14.53
N ALA A 133 -26.99 -2.91 14.73
CA ALA A 133 -26.45 -4.08 14.04
C ALA A 133 -27.14 -5.39 14.48
N PHE A 134 -27.49 -5.53 15.76
CA PHE A 134 -28.30 -6.65 16.23
C PHE A 134 -29.69 -6.65 15.60
N PHE A 135 -30.37 -5.50 15.61
CA PHE A 135 -31.65 -5.35 14.93
C PHE A 135 -31.57 -5.71 13.44
N CYS A 136 -30.56 -5.21 12.72
CA CYS A 136 -30.39 -5.54 11.30
C CYS A 136 -30.13 -7.01 11.03
N ILE A 137 -29.50 -7.75 11.96
CA ILE A 137 -29.29 -9.19 11.81
C ILE A 137 -30.62 -9.94 11.98
N GLU A 138 -31.43 -9.54 12.95
CA GLU A 138 -32.72 -10.18 13.25
C GLU A 138 -33.81 -9.84 12.23
N ALA A 139 -33.86 -8.59 11.77
CA ALA A 139 -34.88 -8.10 10.84
C ALA A 139 -34.55 -8.37 9.37
N ARG A 140 -33.39 -8.98 9.07
CA ARG A 140 -32.93 -9.26 7.71
C ARG A 140 -33.79 -10.32 7.02
N GLN A 141 -34.13 -10.10 5.76
CA GLN A 141 -34.83 -11.04 4.90
C GLN A 141 -33.82 -11.74 3.96
N PRO A 142 -33.84 -13.08 3.85
CA PRO A 142 -32.74 -13.82 3.22
C PRO A 142 -32.55 -13.62 1.70
N ASN A 143 -33.44 -12.90 0.99
CA ASN A 143 -33.42 -12.80 -0.48
C ASN A 143 -33.56 -11.38 -1.06
N GLN A 144 -33.34 -10.33 -0.26
CA GLN A 144 -33.40 -8.94 -0.77
C GLN A 144 -32.01 -8.38 -1.11
N LYS A 145 -31.98 -7.43 -2.06
CA LYS A 145 -30.77 -6.65 -2.36
C LYS A 145 -30.39 -5.83 -1.13
N LEU A 146 -29.15 -5.99 -0.67
CA LEU A 146 -28.63 -5.38 0.56
C LEU A 146 -28.82 -3.84 0.61
N THR A 147 -28.77 -3.16 -0.54
CA THR A 147 -28.92 -1.70 -0.63
C THR A 147 -30.35 -1.21 -0.41
N GLU A 148 -31.34 -1.97 -0.90
CA GLU A 148 -32.76 -1.64 -0.74
C GLU A 148 -33.22 -2.03 0.67
N GLU A 149 -32.79 -3.21 1.12
CA GLU A 149 -33.03 -3.71 2.48
C GLU A 149 -32.47 -2.78 3.55
N ALA A 150 -31.27 -2.22 3.36
CA ALA A 150 -30.66 -1.32 4.33
C ALA A 150 -31.50 -0.05 4.58
N LYS A 151 -32.16 0.49 3.54
CA LYS A 151 -33.06 1.65 3.70
C LYS A 151 -34.29 1.28 4.51
N VAL A 152 -34.92 0.17 4.17
CA VAL A 152 -36.10 -0.35 4.89
C VAL A 152 -35.77 -0.66 6.35
N LEU A 153 -34.62 -1.26 6.63
CA LEU A 153 -34.17 -1.53 8.00
C LEU A 153 -33.90 -0.23 8.77
N ALA A 154 -33.33 0.79 8.13
CA ALA A 154 -33.10 2.08 8.78
C ALA A 154 -34.43 2.77 9.17
N GLU A 155 -35.45 2.70 8.31
CA GLU A 155 -36.79 3.23 8.60
C GLU A 155 -37.48 2.44 9.71
N LYS A 156 -37.43 1.10 9.66
CA LYS A 156 -37.97 0.23 10.71
C LYS A 156 -37.31 0.51 12.06
N TRP A 157 -35.99 0.67 12.09
CA TRP A 157 -35.27 1.02 13.33
C TRP A 157 -35.72 2.37 13.89
N LYS A 158 -35.92 3.38 13.04
CA LYS A 158 -36.43 4.69 13.49
C LYS A 158 -37.83 4.56 14.10
N ALA A 159 -38.69 3.75 13.47
CA ALA A 159 -40.06 3.51 13.90
C ALA A 159 -40.20 2.67 15.18
N LEU A 160 -39.17 1.91 15.59
CA LEU A 160 -39.20 1.16 16.85
C LEU A 160 -39.39 2.09 18.05
N SER A 161 -40.17 1.62 19.02
CA SER A 161 -40.34 2.27 20.31
C SER A 161 -39.06 2.22 21.15
N GLU A 162 -38.94 3.11 22.13
CA GLU A 162 -37.74 3.15 22.98
C GLU A 162 -37.60 1.86 23.81
N SER A 163 -38.71 1.25 24.23
CA SER A 163 -38.70 -0.03 24.96
C SER A 163 -38.13 -1.18 24.10
N GLU A 164 -38.48 -1.23 22.82
CA GLU A 164 -37.93 -2.21 21.87
C GLU A 164 -36.45 -1.94 21.60
N LYS A 165 -36.07 -0.67 21.39
CA LYS A 165 -34.67 -0.26 21.24
C LYS A 165 -33.82 -0.62 22.46
N GLN A 166 -34.38 -0.50 23.67
CA GLN A 166 -33.69 -0.84 24.93
C GLN A 166 -33.24 -2.30 24.98
N VAL A 167 -34.01 -3.23 24.39
CA VAL A 167 -33.62 -4.65 24.30
C VAL A 167 -32.32 -4.79 23.50
N TYR A 168 -32.22 -4.11 22.36
CA TYR A 168 -31.01 -4.13 21.52
C TYR A 168 -29.85 -3.35 22.15
N GLN A 169 -30.13 -2.27 22.89
CA GLN A 169 -29.12 -1.53 23.63
C GLN A 169 -28.45 -2.42 24.70
N ARG A 170 -29.24 -3.16 25.49
CA ARG A 170 -28.71 -4.12 26.47
C ARG A 170 -27.83 -5.19 25.81
N ARG A 171 -28.26 -5.75 24.69
CA ARG A 171 -27.45 -6.70 23.90
C ARG A 171 -26.14 -6.08 23.40
N ALA A 172 -26.16 -4.82 22.98
CA ALA A 172 -24.96 -4.11 22.55
C ALA A 172 -23.97 -3.85 23.70
N GLU A 173 -24.48 -3.55 24.90
CA GLU A 173 -23.65 -3.39 26.11
C GLU A 173 -23.02 -4.70 26.56
N GLU A 174 -23.78 -5.81 26.51
CA GLU A 174 -23.26 -7.15 26.73
C GLU A 174 -22.18 -7.52 25.70
N ASP A 175 -22.40 -7.24 24.42
CA ASP A 175 -21.42 -7.54 23.38
C ASP A 175 -20.15 -6.69 23.49
N LYS A 176 -20.28 -5.47 24.02
CA LYS A 176 -19.14 -4.61 24.36
C LYS A 176 -18.32 -5.19 25.50
N ARG A 177 -18.95 -5.74 26.54
CA ARG A 177 -18.26 -6.45 27.63
C ARG A 177 -17.54 -7.69 27.10
N ARG A 178 -18.26 -8.54 26.36
CA ARG A 178 -17.70 -9.72 25.69
C ARG A 178 -16.47 -9.38 24.84
N TYR A 179 -16.53 -8.33 24.02
CA TYR A 179 -15.39 -7.90 23.21
C TYR A 179 -14.18 -7.47 24.06
N ASN A 180 -14.40 -6.78 25.17
CA ASN A 180 -13.30 -6.36 26.05
C ASN A 180 -12.60 -7.57 26.67
N ASP A 181 -13.37 -8.54 27.18
CA ASP A 181 -12.84 -9.77 27.78
C ASP A 181 -12.10 -10.60 26.72
N ASP A 182 -12.73 -10.85 25.56
CA ASP A 182 -12.12 -11.55 24.42
C ASP A 182 -10.79 -10.89 23.99
N MET A 183 -10.72 -9.55 24.01
CA MET A 183 -9.53 -8.79 23.62
C MET A 183 -8.41 -8.97 24.64
N ILE A 184 -8.70 -8.96 25.94
CA ILE A 184 -7.69 -9.20 26.99
C ILE A 184 -7.10 -10.60 26.81
N ASP A 185 -7.96 -11.62 26.68
CA ASP A 185 -7.53 -13.00 26.48
C ASP A 185 -6.69 -13.17 25.20
N TRP A 186 -7.13 -12.53 24.11
CA TRP A 186 -6.40 -12.54 22.85
C TRP A 186 -5.03 -11.87 22.95
N GLU A 187 -4.93 -10.72 23.63
CA GLU A 187 -3.68 -10.00 23.82
C GLU A 187 -2.68 -10.82 24.67
N MET A 188 -3.16 -11.47 25.73
CA MET A 188 -2.36 -12.38 26.55
C MET A 188 -1.86 -13.57 25.74
N CYS A 189 -2.73 -14.21 24.96
CA CYS A 189 -2.36 -15.33 24.08
C CYS A 189 -1.33 -14.91 23.02
N MET A 190 -1.47 -13.70 22.46
CA MET A 190 -0.53 -13.14 21.49
C MET A 190 0.86 -12.92 22.09
N GLN A 191 0.95 -12.46 23.33
CA GLN A 191 2.21 -12.29 24.05
C GLN A 191 2.89 -13.64 24.32
N GLN A 192 2.13 -14.64 24.81
CA GLN A 192 2.64 -15.97 25.12
C GLN A 192 3.11 -16.73 23.86
N SER A 193 2.41 -16.56 22.74
CA SER A 193 2.72 -17.22 21.47
C SER A 193 3.88 -16.57 20.70
N GLY A 194 4.58 -15.58 21.29
CA GLY A 194 5.70 -14.87 20.64
C GLY A 194 5.26 -13.90 19.53
N ASN A 195 3.98 -13.53 19.46
CA ASN A 195 3.43 -12.64 18.43
C ASN A 195 3.42 -11.15 18.85
N SER A 196 4.20 -10.78 19.87
CA SER A 196 4.25 -9.43 20.46
C SER A 196 4.58 -8.32 19.45
N GLU A 197 5.42 -8.58 18.44
CA GLU A 197 5.72 -7.59 17.39
C GLU A 197 4.50 -7.22 16.55
N ILE A 198 3.61 -8.19 16.29
CA ILE A 198 2.38 -7.96 15.52
C ILE A 198 1.42 -7.10 16.34
N LEU A 199 1.36 -7.37 17.64
CA LEU A 199 0.57 -6.59 18.59
C LEU A 199 1.07 -5.13 18.67
N GLN A 200 2.39 -4.93 18.74
CA GLN A 200 2.99 -3.60 18.73
C GLN A 200 2.68 -2.83 17.43
N LYS A 201 2.84 -3.48 16.26
CA LYS A 201 2.50 -2.89 14.95
C LYS A 201 1.03 -2.49 14.88
N TYR A 202 0.14 -3.33 15.40
CA TYR A 202 -1.30 -3.05 15.45
C TYR A 202 -1.64 -1.80 16.28
N PHE A 203 -1.05 -1.66 17.47
CA PHE A 203 -1.27 -0.48 18.31
C PHE A 203 -0.65 0.79 17.73
N GLN A 204 0.56 0.71 17.15
CA GLN A 204 1.21 1.84 16.49
C GLN A 204 0.38 2.38 15.32
N GLU A 205 -0.22 1.51 14.50
CA GLU A 205 -1.05 1.94 13.37
C GLU A 205 -2.37 2.58 13.81
N ARG A 206 -2.94 2.13 14.94
CA ARG A 206 -4.14 2.73 15.55
C ARG A 206 -3.87 4.04 16.29
N ASN A 207 -2.66 4.27 16.77
CA ASN A 207 -2.29 5.51 17.46
C ASN A 207 -1.68 6.57 16.53
N THR A 208 -1.84 6.42 15.22
CA THR A 208 -1.36 7.41 14.24
C THR A 208 -2.12 8.73 14.40
N VAL A 209 -1.40 9.86 14.24
CA VAL A 209 -1.96 11.22 14.34
C VAL A 209 -3.21 11.40 13.47
N GLU A 210 -3.24 10.78 12.28
CA GLU A 210 -4.39 10.80 11.37
C GLU A 210 -5.63 10.10 11.96
N TYR A 211 -5.44 8.93 12.60
CA TYR A 211 -6.52 8.18 13.23
C TYR A 211 -7.04 8.91 14.48
N VAL A 212 -6.13 9.42 15.32
CA VAL A 212 -6.46 10.22 16.51
C VAL A 212 -7.20 11.49 16.10
N LYS A 213 -6.70 12.23 15.09
CA LYS A 213 -7.35 13.42 14.54
C LYS A 213 -8.74 13.12 13.98
N LYS A 214 -8.89 12.04 13.20
CA LYS A 214 -10.20 11.60 12.70
C LYS A 214 -11.18 11.26 13.82
N HIS A 215 -10.72 10.59 14.88
CA HIS A 215 -11.55 10.22 16.01
C HIS A 215 -11.93 11.43 16.88
N LEU A 216 -11.00 12.36 17.08
CA LEU A 216 -11.25 13.63 17.77
C LEU A 216 -12.26 14.49 17.00
N VAL A 217 -12.10 14.65 15.69
CA VAL A 217 -13.07 15.38 14.84
C VAL A 217 -14.46 14.73 14.91
N LYS A 218 -14.54 13.40 14.84
CA LYS A 218 -15.81 12.68 14.98
C LYS A 218 -16.45 12.88 16.36
N ARG A 219 -15.65 12.91 17.43
CA ARG A 219 -16.15 13.11 18.80
C ARG A 219 -16.63 14.54 19.03
N LEU A 220 -15.94 15.53 18.47
CA LEU A 220 -16.31 16.95 18.56
C LEU A 220 -17.61 17.25 17.79
N THR A 221 -17.74 16.72 16.56
CA THR A 221 -18.96 16.87 15.75
C THR A 221 -20.19 16.20 16.38
N GLN A 222 -20.03 15.06 17.06
CA GLN A 222 -21.12 14.42 17.80
C GLN A 222 -21.54 15.19 19.06
N CYS A 223 -20.63 15.94 19.70
CA CYS A 223 -20.98 16.82 20.82
C CYS A 223 -21.77 18.05 20.35
N GLU A 224 -21.45 18.61 19.18
CA GLU A 224 -22.17 19.76 18.61
C GLU A 224 -23.62 19.41 18.23
N GLU A 225 -23.85 18.20 17.68
CA GLU A 225 -25.20 17.69 17.39
C GLU A 225 -26.04 17.42 18.66
N SER A 226 -25.39 17.18 19.81
CA SER A 226 -26.08 16.89 21.08
C SER A 226 -26.40 18.13 21.91
N LEU A 227 -25.84 19.30 21.56
CA LEU A 227 -26.04 20.58 22.26
C LEU A 227 -26.92 21.57 21.47
N GLY A 228 -27.31 21.22 20.24
CA GLY A 228 -28.12 22.06 19.35
C GLY A 228 -29.58 21.62 19.19
N GLY A 229 -30.14 20.86 20.13
CA GLY A 229 -31.53 20.38 20.12
C GLY A 229 -32.30 20.84 21.34
#